data_AF-A0A960TE96-F1
#
_entry.id   AF-A0A960TE96-F1
#
_cell.length_a   1.000
_cell.length_b   1.000
_cell.length_c   1.000
_cell.angle_alpha   90.00
_cell.angle_beta   90.00
_cell.angle_gamma   90.00
#
_symmetry.space_group_name_H-M   'P 1'
#
loop_
_entity.id
_entity.type
_entity.pdbx_description
1 polymer ?
#
loop_
_entity_poly.entity_id
_entity_poly.type
_entity_poly.pdbx_seq_one_letter_code
_entity_poly.pdbx_strand_id
1 'polypeptide(L)'
;MTRVRPIEIIRFFYSTSLDHIPLVRDLDSRLEGYLSRERLNRELSDLERANQEFELIPEDWIAPDVSREELLRLASQCPVPVLNRAGQEKISWQETELLRHASELKERRAREAEESQQDAEADRILDASPESSDQ
;
A
#
# COMPACT_ATOMS: atom_id res chain seq x y z
N MET A 1 -21.65 -5.82 8.03
CA MET A 1 -20.34 -5.51 7.43
C MET A 1 -20.00 -4.08 7.79
N THR A 2 -18.86 -3.84 8.44
CA THR A 2 -18.42 -2.49 8.79
C THR A 2 -17.92 -1.80 7.53
N ARG A 3 -18.54 -0.69 7.14
CA ARG A 3 -18.08 0.10 6.00
C ARG A 3 -16.98 1.05 6.42
N VAL A 4 -15.99 1.21 5.56
CA VAL A 4 -14.90 2.14 5.71
C VAL A 4 -15.38 3.53 5.37
N ARG A 5 -15.22 4.46 6.31
CA ARG A 5 -15.45 5.87 6.08
C ARG A 5 -14.10 6.57 5.96
N PRO A 6 -13.76 7.14 4.79
CA PRO A 6 -12.52 7.87 4.58
C PRO A 6 -12.26 8.96 5.63
N ILE A 7 -13.33 9.59 6.12
CA ILE A 7 -13.26 10.62 7.17
C ILE A 7 -12.85 10.08 8.54
N GLU A 8 -13.05 8.79 8.82
CA GLU A 8 -12.55 8.17 10.04
C GLU A 8 -11.06 7.82 9.90
N ILE A 9 -10.60 7.51 8.69
CA ILE A 9 -9.17 7.27 8.42
C ILE A 9 -8.37 8.56 8.61
N ILE A 10 -8.83 9.69 8.06
CA ILE A 10 -8.11 10.96 8.20
C ILE A 10 -8.02 11.42 9.66
N ARG A 11 -8.98 11.04 10.51
CA ARG A 11 -8.90 11.32 11.96
C ARG A 11 -7.68 10.71 12.61
N PHE A 12 -7.23 9.53 12.18
CA PHE A 12 -5.98 8.95 12.69
C PHE A 12 -4.77 9.83 12.39
N PHE A 13 -4.74 10.50 11.23
CA PHE A 13 -3.68 11.45 10.85
C PHE A 13 -3.75 12.81 11.56
N TYR A 14 -4.91 13.14 12.15
CA TYR A 14 -5.04 14.32 13.00
C TYR A 14 -4.73 14.02 14.46
N SER A 15 -5.03 12.80 14.92
CA SER A 15 -4.71 12.34 16.28
C SER A 15 -3.25 11.91 16.43
N THR A 16 -2.63 11.45 15.34
CA THR A 16 -1.23 11.08 15.29
C THR A 16 -0.51 12.06 14.36
N SER A 17 0.64 12.59 14.75
CA SER A 17 1.41 13.54 13.92
C SER A 17 2.10 12.87 12.72
N LEU A 18 1.53 11.78 12.21
CA LEU A 18 2.08 10.95 11.17
C LEU A 18 1.74 11.51 9.80
N ASP A 19 2.68 11.34 8.87
CA ASP A 19 2.45 11.63 7.45
C ASP A 19 1.99 10.38 6.69
N HIS A 20 2.37 9.20 7.21
CA HIS A 20 2.06 7.90 6.61
C HIS A 20 1.57 6.92 7.66
N ILE A 21 0.63 6.05 7.28
CA ILE A 21 0.13 4.96 8.12
C ILE A 21 0.30 3.64 7.37
N PRO A 22 1.00 2.64 7.95
CA PRO A 22 1.11 1.32 7.36
C PRO A 22 -0.24 0.61 7.25
N LEU A 23 -0.45 -0.07 6.13
CA LEU A 23 -1.67 -0.84 5.86
C LEU A 23 -1.34 -2.33 5.73
N VAL A 24 -2.00 -3.17 6.52
CA VAL A 24 -1.80 -4.63 6.50
C VAL A 24 -3.01 -5.40 5.99
N ARG A 25 -2.75 -6.59 5.47
CA ARG A 25 -3.77 -7.60 5.20
C ARG A 25 -4.37 -8.14 6.50
N ASP A 26 -5.68 -8.33 6.50
CA ASP A 26 -6.39 -8.94 7.64
C ASP A 26 -5.98 -10.39 7.91
N LEU A 27 -5.68 -11.16 6.87
CA LEU A 27 -5.47 -12.61 6.97
C LEU A 27 -4.11 -12.98 7.58
N ASP A 28 -3.05 -12.29 7.21
CA ASP A 28 -1.67 -12.65 7.54
C ASP A 28 -0.86 -11.49 8.14
N SER A 29 -1.51 -10.34 8.40
CA SER A 29 -0.88 -9.12 8.94
C SER A 29 0.32 -8.63 8.12
N ARG A 30 0.41 -9.01 6.84
CA ARG A 30 1.48 -8.55 5.97
C ARG A 30 1.22 -7.12 5.52
N LEU A 31 2.27 -6.31 5.55
CA LEU A 31 2.27 -4.95 5.01
C LEU A 31 1.97 -4.98 3.51
N GLU A 32 0.92 -4.29 3.08
CA GLU A 32 0.53 -4.13 1.67
C GLU A 32 1.05 -2.82 1.07
N GLY A 33 1.16 -1.80 1.90
CA GLY A 33 1.54 -0.45 1.49
C GLY A 33 1.26 0.56 2.58
N TYR A 34 1.15 1.82 2.18
CA TYR A 34 1.02 2.95 3.10
C TYR A 34 -0.10 3.88 2.66
N LEU A 35 -0.83 4.41 3.63
CA LEU A 35 -1.72 5.54 3.42
C LEU A 35 -0.96 6.83 3.65
N SER A 36 -1.09 7.77 2.73
CA SER A 36 -0.51 9.11 2.86
C SER A 36 -1.58 10.09 3.30
N ARG A 37 -1.26 10.93 4.30
CA ARG A 37 -2.12 12.03 4.74
C ARG A 37 -2.43 12.98 3.59
N GLU A 38 -1.42 13.30 2.77
CA GLU A 38 -1.58 14.19 1.63
C GLU A 38 -2.57 13.61 0.61
N ARG A 39 -2.41 12.33 0.28
CA ARG A 39 -3.31 11.65 -0.67
C ARG A 39 -4.74 11.62 -0.14
N LEU A 40 -4.96 11.21 1.11
CA LEU A 40 -6.30 11.23 1.69
C LEU A 40 -6.89 12.65 1.70
N ASN A 41 -6.16 13.68 2.11
CA ASN A 41 -6.67 15.06 2.08
C ASN A 41 -7.10 15.49 0.66
N ARG A 42 -6.35 15.10 -0.36
CA ARG A 42 -6.71 15.38 -1.75
C ARG A 42 -7.99 14.66 -2.17
N GLU A 43 -8.12 13.37 -1.85
CA GLU A 43 -9.32 12.60 -2.17
C GLU A 43 -10.56 13.08 -1.38
N LEU A 44 -10.36 13.56 -0.16
CA LEU A 44 -11.42 14.10 0.72
C LEU A 44 -11.78 15.57 0.44
N SER A 45 -11.01 16.25 -0.41
CA SER A 45 -11.37 17.60 -0.87
C SER A 45 -12.65 17.57 -1.72
N ASP A 46 -12.97 16.41 -2.30
CA ASP A 46 -14.26 16.13 -2.91
C ASP A 46 -15.26 15.69 -1.83
N LEU A 47 -16.24 16.56 -1.55
CA LEU A 47 -17.27 16.35 -0.52
C LEU A 47 -18.19 15.17 -0.84
N GLU A 48 -18.43 14.84 -2.11
CA GLU A 48 -19.23 13.68 -2.46
C GLU A 48 -18.47 12.41 -2.10
N ARG A 49 -17.17 12.39 -2.41
CA ARG A 49 -16.28 11.26 -2.13
C ARG A 49 -15.96 11.09 -0.65
N ALA A 50 -15.85 12.19 0.10
CA ALA A 50 -15.63 12.17 1.54
C ALA A 50 -16.79 11.54 2.32
N ASN A 51 -18.02 11.66 1.80
CA ASN A 51 -19.22 11.07 2.39
C ASN A 51 -19.53 9.66 1.89
N GLN A 52 -18.77 9.14 0.92
CA GLN A 52 -18.93 7.76 0.45
C GLN A 52 -18.47 6.77 1.51
N GLU A 53 -19.20 5.66 1.57
CA GLU A 53 -18.84 4.51 2.39
C GLU A 53 -18.28 3.42 1.47
N PHE A 54 -17.08 2.96 1.75
CA PHE A 54 -16.43 1.91 0.99
C PHE A 54 -16.50 0.58 1.74
N GLU A 55 -16.54 -0.54 1.03
CA GLU A 55 -16.41 -1.85 1.69
C GLU A 55 -14.99 -2.06 2.21
N LEU A 56 -13.99 -1.59 1.45
CA LEU A 56 -12.57 -1.62 1.77
C LEU A 56 -11.90 -0.34 1.28
N ILE A 57 -10.75 0.00 1.85
CA ILE A 57 -9.91 1.11 1.37
C ILE A 57 -9.58 0.90 -0.12
N PRO A 58 -9.86 1.89 -0.99
CA PRO A 58 -9.56 1.80 -2.42
C PRO A 58 -8.07 1.56 -2.68
N GLU A 59 -7.74 0.68 -3.64
CA GLU A 59 -6.34 0.39 -3.98
C GLU A 59 -5.59 1.61 -4.50
N ASP A 60 -6.30 2.47 -5.23
CA ASP A 60 -5.79 3.74 -5.73
C ASP A 60 -5.46 4.73 -4.62
N TRP A 61 -5.67 4.42 -3.34
CA TRP A 61 -5.26 5.27 -2.23
C TRP A 61 -4.02 4.74 -1.52
N ILE A 62 -3.62 3.49 -1.82
CA ILE A 62 -2.52 2.80 -1.18
C ILE A 62 -1.25 3.10 -1.95
N ALA A 63 -0.27 3.71 -1.30
CA ALA A 63 1.08 3.83 -1.82
C ALA A 63 1.78 2.47 -1.70
N PRO A 64 2.30 1.89 -2.80
CA PRO A 64 2.90 0.56 -2.78
C PRO A 64 4.24 0.51 -2.04
N ASP A 65 4.90 1.66 -1.85
CA ASP A 65 6.14 1.84 -1.10
C ASP A 65 6.27 3.30 -0.65
N VAL A 66 7.19 3.57 0.26
CA VAL A 66 7.61 4.92 0.66
C VAL A 66 9.11 5.09 0.42
N SER A 67 9.53 6.33 0.22
CA SER A 67 10.95 6.68 0.13
C SER A 67 11.67 6.34 1.44
N ARG A 68 13.00 6.19 1.36
CA ARG A 68 13.82 5.95 2.55
C ARG A 68 13.69 7.05 3.60
N GLU A 69 13.58 8.30 3.15
CA GLU A 69 13.44 9.45 4.06
C GLU A 69 12.10 9.42 4.80
N GLU A 70 11.00 9.12 4.09
CA GLU A 70 9.67 8.94 4.69
C GLU A 70 9.63 7.77 5.67
N LEU A 71 10.28 6.64 5.34
CA LEU A 71 10.37 5.49 6.23
C LEU A 71 11.12 5.82 7.53
N LEU A 72 12.25 6.52 7.43
CA LEU A 72 13.02 6.94 8.62
C LEU A 72 12.25 7.95 9.47
N ARG A 73 11.51 8.86 8.83
CA ARG A 73 10.65 9.80 9.53
C ARG A 73 9.54 9.07 10.28
N LEU A 74 8.90 8.10 9.65
CA LEU A 74 7.87 7.27 10.26
C LEU A 74 8.43 6.45 11.44
N ALA A 75 9.63 5.87 11.28
CA ALA A 75 10.34 5.15 12.33
C ALA A 75 10.62 6.03 13.57
N SER A 76 11.01 7.30 13.36
CA SER A 76 11.25 8.24 14.46
C SER A 76 9.99 8.64 15.25
N GLN A 77 8.80 8.33 14.73
CA GLN A 77 7.50 8.66 15.31
C GLN A 77 6.82 7.44 15.94
N CYS A 78 7.58 6.36 16.17
CA CYS A 78 7.05 5.16 16.81
C CYS A 78 6.59 5.42 18.26
N PRO A 79 5.57 4.69 18.75
CA PRO A 79 4.85 3.62 18.05
C PRO A 79 3.89 4.14 16.95
N VAL A 80 3.85 3.45 15.82
CA VAL A 80 2.99 3.81 14.67
C VAL A 80 1.79 2.87 14.58
N PRO A 81 0.55 3.38 14.53
CA PRO A 81 -0.64 2.55 14.37
C PRO A 81 -0.67 1.94 12.98
N VAL A 82 -1.17 0.71 12.89
CA VAL A 82 -1.30 -0.05 11.67
C VAL A 82 -2.77 -0.33 11.41
N LEU A 83 -3.23 -0.02 10.20
CA LEU A 83 -4.62 -0.22 9.79
C LEU A 83 -4.75 -1.47 8.91
N ASN A 84 -5.93 -2.08 8.91
CA ASN A 84 -6.33 -3.03 7.87
C ASN A 84 -7.11 -2.34 6.74
N ARG A 85 -7.44 -3.08 5.68
CA ARG A 85 -8.28 -2.58 4.58
C ARG A 85 -9.69 -2.19 5.01
N ALA A 86 -10.17 -2.64 6.17
CA ALA A 86 -11.43 -2.18 6.76
C ALA A 86 -11.30 -0.85 7.54
N GLY A 87 -10.14 -0.18 7.50
CA GLY A 87 -9.90 1.09 8.19
C GLY A 87 -9.86 0.95 9.72
N GLN A 88 -9.66 -0.26 10.22
CA GLN A 88 -9.57 -0.57 11.64
C GLN A 88 -8.12 -0.64 12.08
N GLU A 89 -7.81 0.04 13.18
CA GLU A 89 -6.54 -0.14 13.86
C GLU A 89 -6.42 -1.57 14.40
N LYS A 90 -5.29 -2.20 14.10
CA LYS A 90 -4.98 -3.55 14.57
C LYS A 90 -4.05 -3.50 15.77
N ILE A 91 -2.84 -3.00 15.53
CA ILE A 91 -1.74 -2.93 16.47
C ILE A 91 -0.90 -1.70 16.15
N SER A 92 -0.08 -1.27 17.10
CA SER A 92 0.97 -0.29 16.84
C SER A 92 2.32 -1.00 16.71
N TRP A 93 3.08 -0.66 15.67
CA TRP A 93 4.43 -1.18 15.48
C TRP A 93 5.48 -0.28 16.13
N GLN A 94 6.49 -0.93 16.69
CA GLN A 94 7.74 -0.29 17.08
C GLN A 94 8.66 -0.12 15.86
N GLU A 95 9.71 0.67 16.02
CA GLU A 95 10.69 0.98 14.95
C GLU A 95 11.22 -0.29 14.27
N THR A 96 11.62 -1.29 15.04
CA THR A 96 12.19 -2.54 14.51
C THR A 96 11.17 -3.34 13.70
N GLU A 97 9.91 -3.37 14.13
CA GLU A 97 8.83 -4.06 13.42
C GLU A 97 8.51 -3.35 12.10
N LEU A 98 8.41 -2.02 12.13
CA LEU A 98 8.17 -1.20 10.95
C LEU A 98 9.26 -1.42 9.90
N LEU A 99 10.53 -1.32 10.29
CA LEU A 99 11.66 -1.47 9.35
C LEU A 99 11.74 -2.88 8.78
N ARG A 100 11.44 -3.91 9.59
CA ARG A 100 11.37 -5.30 9.12
C ARG A 100 10.29 -5.48 8.07
N HIS A 101 9.07 -5.04 8.37
CA HIS A 101 7.94 -5.17 7.45
C HIS A 101 8.13 -4.35 6.16
N ALA A 102 8.73 -3.17 6.25
CA ALA A 102 9.08 -2.37 5.08
C ALA A 102 10.11 -3.07 4.17
N SER A 103 11.10 -3.73 4.77
CA SER A 103 12.10 -4.51 4.02
C SER A 103 11.46 -5.72 3.34
N GLU A 104 10.61 -6.46 4.05
CA GLU A 104 9.85 -7.60 3.49
C GLU A 104 8.92 -7.19 2.34
N LEU A 105 8.30 -6.00 2.43
CA LEU A 105 7.50 -5.45 1.35
C LEU A 105 8.36 -5.18 0.11
N LYS A 106 9.50 -4.50 0.26
CA LYS A 106 10.40 -4.19 -0.87
C LYS A 106 10.93 -5.46 -1.53
N GLU A 107 11.35 -6.45 -0.74
CA GLU A 107 11.84 -7.72 -1.27
C GLU A 107 10.74 -8.47 -2.03
N ARG A 108 9.52 -8.54 -1.48
CA ARG A 108 8.39 -9.17 -2.16
C ARG A 108 8.06 -8.48 -3.48
N ARG A 109 8.05 -7.15 -3.50
CA ARG A 109 7.79 -6.37 -4.72
C ARG A 109 8.88 -6.57 -5.78
N ALA A 110 10.14 -6.67 -5.37
CA ALA A 110 11.23 -6.98 -6.30
C ALA A 110 11.02 -8.34 -6.98
N ARG A 111 10.67 -9.38 -6.20
CA ARG A 111 10.36 -10.71 -6.75
C ARG A 111 9.15 -10.71 -7.68
N GLU A 112 8.05 -10.06 -7.28
CA GLU A 112 6.84 -9.93 -8.12
C GLU A 112 7.15 -9.24 -9.46
N ALA A 113 8.04 -8.24 -9.46
CA ALA A 113 8.45 -7.54 -10.67
C ALA A 113 9.34 -8.41 -11.59
N GLU A 114 10.23 -9.21 -11.02
CA GLU A 114 11.09 -10.15 -11.77
C GLU A 114 10.25 -11.27 -12.42
N GLU A 115 9.29 -11.85 -11.70
CA GLU A 115 8.36 -12.86 -12.20
C GLU A 115 7.51 -12.31 -13.36
N SER A 116 6.95 -11.10 -13.19
CA SER A 116 6.15 -10.43 -14.22
C SER A 116 6.95 -10.15 -15.52
N GLN A 117 8.25 -9.87 -15.40
CA GLN A 117 9.13 -9.66 -16.55
C GLN A 117 9.44 -10.98 -17.28
N GLN A 118 9.60 -12.08 -16.53
CA GLN A 118 9.83 -13.40 -17.10
C GLN A 118 8.59 -13.93 -17.83
N ASP A 119 7.39 -13.71 -17.30
CA ASP A 119 6.13 -14.08 -17.96
C ASP A 119 5.91 -13.26 -19.25
N ALA A 120 6.19 -11.96 -19.21
CA ALA A 120 6.08 -11.09 -20.39
C ALA A 120 7.12 -11.42 -21.48
N GLU A 121 8.31 -11.88 -21.09
CA GLU A 121 9.35 -12.34 -22.01
C GLU A 121 9.00 -13.71 -22.61
N ALA A 122 8.44 -14.64 -21.82
CA ALA A 122 7.98 -15.94 -22.29
C ALA A 122 6.84 -15.84 -23.32
N ASP A 123 5.88 -14.92 -23.09
CA ASP A 123 4.77 -14.66 -24.03
C ASP A 123 5.28 -14.09 -25.37
N ARG A 124 6.29 -13.22 -25.35
CA ARG A 124 6.94 -12.68 -26.56
C ARG A 124 7.70 -13.72 -27.37
N ILE A 125 8.31 -14.72 -26.72
CA ILE A 125 9.06 -15.78 -27.41
C ILE A 125 8.11 -16.77 -28.10
N LEU A 126 6.91 -16.99 -27.55
CA LEU A 126 5.89 -17.87 -28.13
C LEU A 126 5.22 -17.29 -29.39
N ASP A 127 5.11 -15.96 -29.51
CA ASP A 127 4.52 -15.28 -30.67
C ASP A 127 5.51 -15.15 -31.86
N ALA A 128 6.81 -15.31 -31.62
CA ALA A 128 7.84 -15.30 -32.65
C ALA A 128 8.00 -16.68 -33.32
N SER A 129 6.93 -17.20 -33.95
CA SER A 129 7.09 -18.31 -34.90
C SER A 129 7.75 -17.79 -36.19
N PRO A 130 8.76 -18.48 -36.74
CA PRO A 130 9.48 -18.02 -37.91
C PRO A 130 8.55 -18.12 -39.12
N GLU A 131 8.26 -16.98 -39.75
CA GLU A 131 7.83 -17.00 -41.15
C GLU A 131 8.94 -17.73 -41.92
N SER A 132 8.64 -18.98 -42.28
CA SER A 132 9.51 -19.79 -43.10
C SER A 132 9.62 -19.08 -44.44
N SER A 133 10.79 -18.48 -44.67
CA SER A 133 11.19 -17.94 -45.95
C SER A 133 11.03 -19.02 -47.03
N ASP A 134 10.04 -18.85 -47.89
CA ASP A 134 9.95 -19.55 -49.16
C ASP A 134 9.88 -18.47 -50.25
N GLN A 135 11.03 -18.13 -50.82
CA GLN A 135 11.21 -17.70 -52.22
C GLN A 135 12.68 -17.64 -52.63
#